data_AF-A0A7L0A2T4-F1
#
_entry.id   AF-A0A7L0A2T4-F1
#
_cell.length_a   1.000
_cell.length_b   1.000
_cell.length_c   1.000
_cell.angle_alpha   90.00
_cell.angle_beta   90.00
_cell.angle_gamma   90.00
#
_symmetry.space_group_name_H-M   'P 1'
#
loop_
_entity.id
_entity.type
_entity.pdbx_description
1 polymer ?
#
loop_
_entity_poly.entity_id
_entity_poly.type
_entity_poly.pdbx_seq_one_letter_code
_entity_poly.pdbx_strand_id
1 'polypeptide(L)'
;VFTVRGSKPGKNVQLTENEIKGLCIKSREIFLSQPILLELEAPLKICGDVHGQYYDLLRLFEYGGFPPESNYLFLGDYVDRG
;
A
#
# COMPACT_ATOMS: atom_id res chain seq x y z
N VAL A 1 -3.01 -4.36 12.59
CA VAL A 1 -2.49 -4.22 11.20
C VAL A 1 -1.03 -4.70 11.07
N PHE A 2 -0.16 -4.54 12.08
CA PHE A 2 1.23 -5.06 12.06
C PHE A 2 1.40 -6.57 12.33
N THR A 3 0.32 -7.34 12.42
CA THR A 3 0.28 -8.74 12.88
C THR A 3 0.93 -9.78 11.94
N VAL A 4 1.42 -9.33 10.77
CA VAL A 4 2.09 -10.17 9.77
C VAL A 4 3.62 -9.97 9.79
N ARG A 5 4.12 -8.90 10.41
CA ARG A 5 5.58 -8.71 10.62
C ARG A 5 6.13 -9.90 11.42
N GLY A 6 7.12 -10.59 10.86
CA GLY A 6 7.71 -11.79 11.45
C GLY A 6 6.87 -13.07 11.39
N SER A 7 5.66 -13.03 10.82
CA SER A 7 4.86 -14.24 10.57
C SER A 7 5.31 -14.94 9.29
N LYS A 8 5.05 -16.25 9.18
CA LYS A 8 5.33 -16.99 7.95
C LYS A 8 4.67 -16.30 6.74
N PRO A 9 5.37 -16.20 5.59
CA PRO A 9 4.77 -15.72 4.34
C PRO A 9 3.46 -16.48 4.05
N GLY A 10 2.41 -15.75 3.65
CA GLY A 10 1.08 -16.32 3.39
C GLY A 10 0.10 -16.28 4.57
N LYS A 11 0.45 -15.66 5.71
CA LYS A 11 -0.51 -15.41 6.79
C LYS A 11 -1.49 -14.30 6.39
N ASN A 12 -2.75 -14.68 6.24
CA ASN A 12 -3.84 -13.75 5.91
C ASN A 12 -4.13 -12.78 7.08
N VAL A 13 -4.40 -11.52 6.73
CA VAL A 13 -4.98 -10.54 7.64
C VAL A 13 -6.49 -10.66 7.55
N GLN A 14 -7.14 -10.97 8.67
CA GLN A 14 -8.60 -10.99 8.72
C GLN A 14 -9.10 -9.56 8.92
N LEU A 15 -9.63 -8.96 7.86
CA LEU A 15 -10.39 -7.71 7.89
C LEU A 15 -11.86 -8.05 7.64
N THR A 16 -12.74 -7.38 8.35
CA THR A 16 -14.18 -7.49 8.13
C THR A 16 -14.57 -6.80 6.82
N GLU A 17 -15.66 -7.25 6.20
CA GLU A 17 -16.18 -6.63 4.97
C GLU A 17 -16.44 -5.12 5.15
N ASN A 18 -16.93 -4.72 6.32
CA ASN A 18 -17.20 -3.32 6.64
C ASN A 18 -15.92 -2.49 6.71
N GLU A 19 -14.83 -3.02 7.27
CA GLU A 19 -13.52 -2.34 7.27
C GLU A 19 -12.99 -2.18 5.85
N ILE A 20 -13.07 -3.22 5.01
CA ILE A 20 -12.63 -3.16 3.61
C ILE A 20 -13.45 -2.12 2.83
N LYS A 21 -14.79 -2.14 2.97
CA LYS A 21 -15.67 -1.14 2.34
C LYS A 21 -15.33 0.27 2.82
N GLY A 22 -15.08 0.46 4.11
CA GLY A 22 -14.66 1.73 4.69
C GLY A 22 -13.38 2.26 4.06
N LEU A 23 -12.37 1.39 3.89
CA LEU A 23 -11.11 1.76 3.23
C LEU A 23 -11.32 2.17 1.77
N CYS A 24 -12.15 1.44 1.01
CA CYS A 24 -12.44 1.77 -0.39
C CYS A 24 -13.15 3.12 -0.51
N ILE A 25 -14.17 3.38 0.33
CA ILE A 25 -14.93 4.63 0.30
C ILE A 25 -14.02 5.81 0.67
N LYS A 26 -13.26 5.69 1.76
CA LYS A 26 -12.40 6.76 2.24
C LYS A 26 -11.27 7.07 1.26
N SER A 27 -10.63 6.04 0.71
CA SER A 27 -9.58 6.21 -0.30
C SER A 27 -10.13 6.87 -1.56
N ARG A 28 -11.33 6.46 -2.02
CA ARG A 28 -11.99 7.08 -3.18
C ARG A 28 -12.24 8.57 -2.98
N GLU A 29 -12.73 8.98 -1.81
CA GLU A 29 -12.92 10.41 -1.49
C GLU A 29 -11.61 11.19 -1.61
N ILE A 30 -10.52 10.64 -1.08
CA ILE A 30 -9.19 11.27 -1.14
C ILE A 30 -8.72 11.38 -2.58
N PHE A 31 -8.82 10.30 -3.38
CA PHE A 31 -8.43 10.32 -4.79
C PHE A 31 -9.24 11.32 -5.62
N LEU A 32 -10.54 11.47 -5.34
CA LEU A 32 -11.38 12.46 -6.01
C LEU A 32 -11.05 13.91 -5.60
N SER A 33 -10.55 14.11 -4.38
CA SER A 33 -10.14 15.43 -3.89
C SER A 33 -8.76 15.87 -4.42
N GLN A 34 -7.93 14.91 -4.83
CA GLN A 34 -6.60 15.14 -5.36
C GLN A 34 -6.63 15.27 -6.90
N PRO A 35 -5.69 16.01 -7.50
CA PRO A 35 -5.61 16.11 -8.95
C PRO A 35 -5.24 14.77 -9.58
N ILE A 36 -5.84 14.45 -10.73
CA ILE A 36 -5.52 13.24 -11.51
C ILE A 36 -4.06 13.22 -11.96
N LEU A 37 -3.48 14.40 -12.20
CA LEU A 37 -2.05 14.59 -12.43
C LEU A 37 -1.43 15.06 -11.11
N LEU A 38 -0.76 14.14 -10.41
CA LEU A 38 -0.11 14.44 -9.14
C LEU A 38 1.18 15.23 -9.37
N GLU A 39 1.30 16.38 -8.73
CA GLU A 39 2.55 17.13 -8.62
C GLU A 39 3.22 16.76 -7.29
N LEU A 40 4.40 16.15 -7.36
CA LEU A 40 5.09 15.57 -6.21
C LEU A 40 6.50 16.14 -6.09
N GLU A 41 6.94 16.37 -4.85
CA GLU A 41 8.28 16.87 -4.54
C GLU A 41 9.16 15.76 -3.96
N ALA A 42 10.46 15.84 -4.25
CA ALA A 42 11.46 14.95 -3.67
C ALA A 42 11.73 15.34 -2.20
N PRO A 43 12.08 14.38 -1.32
CA PRO A 43 12.39 12.97 -1.58
C PRO A 43 11.15 12.06 -1.56
N LEU A 44 11.04 11.18 -2.56
CA LEU A 44 10.05 10.09 -2.59
C LEU A 44 10.65 8.81 -3.16
N LYS A 45 10.01 7.68 -2.85
CA LYS A 45 10.36 6.35 -3.33
C LYS A 45 9.28 5.89 -4.30
N ILE A 46 9.69 5.55 -5.52
CA ILE A 46 8.77 5.04 -6.54
C ILE A 46 8.80 3.52 -6.51
N CYS A 47 7.63 2.90 -6.42
CA CYS A 47 7.45 1.46 -6.43
C CYS A 47 6.63 1.05 -7.65
N GLY A 48 7.09 0.02 -8.35
CA GLY A 48 6.36 -0.60 -9.44
C GLY A 48 5.31 -1.60 -8.92
N ASP A 49 5.03 -2.59 -9.76
CA ASP A 49 3.98 -3.57 -9.53
C ASP A 49 4.18 -4.38 -8.25
N VAL A 50 3.07 -4.68 -7.57
CA VAL A 50 3.04 -5.49 -6.35
C VAL A 50 2.47 -6.89 -6.62
N HIS A 51 1.50 -7.03 -7.54
CA HIS A 51 0.86 -8.30 -7.92
C HIS A 51 0.45 -9.16 -6.71
N GLY A 52 -0.18 -8.56 -5.70
CA GLY A 52 -0.64 -9.29 -4.50
C GLY A 52 0.47 -9.80 -3.56
N GLN A 53 1.75 -9.55 -3.83
CA GLN A 53 2.87 -10.00 -3.00
C GLN A 53 3.04 -9.15 -1.73
N TYR A 54 2.08 -9.28 -0.80
CA TYR A 54 2.03 -8.48 0.43
C TYR A 54 3.29 -8.57 1.30
N TYR A 55 3.95 -9.74 1.33
CA TYR A 55 5.18 -9.91 2.11
C TYR A 55 6.36 -9.13 1.53
N ASP A 56 6.46 -9.05 0.20
CA ASP A 56 7.50 -8.28 -0.47
C ASP A 56 7.25 -6.78 -0.34
N LEU A 57 5.98 -6.36 -0.34
CA LEU A 57 5.61 -4.98 0.01
C LEU A 57 6.04 -4.61 1.44
N LEU A 58 5.83 -5.50 2.42
CA LEU A 58 6.29 -5.27 3.80
C LEU A 58 7.81 -5.15 3.88
N ARG A 59 8.55 -6.01 3.18
CA ARG A 59 10.02 -5.92 3.07
C ARG A 59 10.45 -4.60 2.44
N LEU A 60 9.76 -4.14 1.39
CA LEU A 60 10.05 -2.87 0.75
C LEU A 60 9.98 -1.71 1.76
N PHE A 61 8.96 -1.70 2.62
CA PHE A 61 8.86 -0.73 3.71
C PHE A 61 9.91 -0.92 4.80
N GLU A 62 10.37 -2.15 5.08
CA GLU A 62 11.48 -2.39 6.02
C GLU A 62 12.80 -1.81 5.51
N TYR A 63 13.08 -1.92 4.21
CA TYR A 63 14.29 -1.33 3.62
C TYR A 63 14.16 0.16 3.33
N GLY A 64 12.97 0.62 2.94
CA GLY A 64 12.72 2.00 2.55
C GLY A 64 12.24 2.91 3.69
N GLY A 65 11.92 2.38 4.86
CA GLY A 65 11.26 3.13 5.93
C GLY A 65 9.74 3.13 5.78
N PHE A 66 9.02 3.09 6.90
CA PHE A 66 7.57 3.03 6.85
C PHE A 66 6.97 4.42 6.69
N PRO A 67 5.87 4.59 5.94
CA PRO A 67 5.14 5.87 5.95
C PRO A 67 4.78 6.27 7.39
N PRO A 68 4.97 7.54 7.82
CA PRO A 68 5.33 8.71 7.01
C PRO A 68 6.84 9.04 6.92
N GLU A 69 7.73 8.17 7.39
CA GLU A 69 9.19 8.43 7.37
C GLU A 69 9.75 8.59 5.95
N SER A 70 9.14 7.88 4.99
CA SER A 70 9.43 7.98 3.56
C SER A 70 8.14 8.20 2.77
N ASN A 71 8.18 9.10 1.78
CA ASN A 71 7.09 9.29 0.82
C ASN A 71 7.14 8.18 -0.24
N TYR A 72 5.98 7.64 -0.61
CA TYR A 72 5.87 6.57 -1.59
C TYR A 72 4.93 6.92 -2.73
N LEU A 73 5.35 6.61 -3.95
CA LEU A 73 4.53 6.64 -5.14
C LEU A 73 4.47 5.24 -5.75
N PHE A 74 3.29 4.66 -5.79
CA PHE A 74 3.07 3.37 -6.44
C PHE A 74 2.49 3.58 -7.84
N LEU A 75 2.99 2.84 -8.82
CA LEU A 75 2.64 3.02 -10.23
C LEU A 75 1.44 2.20 -10.72
N GLY A 76 0.88 1.32 -9.89
CA GLY A 76 -0.26 0.47 -10.25
C GLY A 76 0.00 -1.01 -9.97
N ASP A 77 -0.80 -1.88 -10.59
CA ASP A 77 -0.69 -3.35 -10.50
C ASP A 77 -0.55 -3.88 -9.06
N TYR A 78 -1.47 -3.40 -8.21
CA TYR A 78 -1.55 -3.82 -6.81
C TYR A 78 -2.11 -5.24 -6.64
N VAL A 79 -3.02 -5.63 -7.55
CA VAL A 79 -3.82 -6.87 -7.51
C VAL A 79 -3.55 -7.72 -8.76
N ASP A 80 -4.03 -8.96 -8.77
CA ASP A 80 -3.75 -10.04 -9.73
C ASP A 80 -2.42 -10.80 -9.51
N ARG A 81 -2.35 -12.01 -10.10
CA ARG A 81 -1.19 -12.94 -10.20
C ARG A 81 -0.57 -13.50 -8.91
N GLY A 82 -0.90 -12.95 -7.73
CA GLY A 82 -0.44 -13.40 -6.41
C GLY A 82 -1.46 -14.21 -5.60
#